data_AF-A0A7H9BAJ5-F1
#
_entry.id   AF-A0A7H9BAJ5-F1
#
_cell.length_a   1.000
_cell.length_b   1.000
_cell.length_c   1.000
_cell.angle_alpha   90.00
_cell.angle_beta   90.00
_cell.angle_gamma   90.00
#
_symmetry.space_group_name_H-M   'P 1'
#
loop_
_entity.id
_entity.type
_entity.pdbx_description
1 polymer ?
#
loop_
_entity_poly.entity_id
_entity_poly.type
_entity_poly.pdbx_seq_one_letter_code
_entity_poly.pdbx_strand_id
1 'polypeptide(L)'
;MFDSEAERFVPPDVFDLVLDRLNELSVYSILDYVHLIGALDVECLKRCISNKLTFVNYTTKTLAAMHALKCTGVLLNESAQFGVATSAATSAATSAATSAAQKRVVYQLDEHSDLTLMPPPTDDETLEAVYCGSAENLVDFVSDFLQEISLRDYQHNKTHLIVDLPDESLHAGVDLFGVLKPAQLWNIENEIIISFPCVKELKIDYLALDRFVYETFHQGEKKDTNKILSALLDRTQWNTPVLESLVFVDKRDREACNFIDLSTLMLRKFQHASKQKLSRILQIHSFSNWNMPRIHFFSGHRFKFDETAMSRATADEVSASLRENISLLRRMAINDTIDATPYHRVTLIPAGVRASRIVNWVSTAQVPLFALSSHELEHLDLQLLNHNNAATLVIQGLYLPRLSSLLLLRQSCTIAQFDSVPSDWKNNCIQDQGQNQNQIVPVTFSSWNDLANCQRVTICDTGGATHSEPSYNPRKGIHGEHHGDNRYVFTIKNLQSVLPSCNLASSFETFVNDEQQYIVI
;
A
#
# COMPACT_ATOMS: atom_id res chain seq x y z
N MET A 1 28.72 -2.10 -25.88
CA MET A 1 28.51 -2.39 -27.30
C MET A 1 28.92 -3.83 -27.49
N PHE A 2 28.01 -4.77 -27.19
CA PHE A 2 28.20 -6.18 -27.50
C PHE A 2 27.61 -6.39 -28.90
N ASP A 3 28.35 -7.06 -29.77
CA ASP A 3 28.00 -7.24 -31.18
C ASP A 3 26.69 -8.01 -31.36
N SER A 4 25.81 -7.46 -32.19
CA SER A 4 24.48 -7.95 -32.56
C SER A 4 24.48 -9.23 -33.44
N GLU A 5 25.60 -9.95 -33.51
CA GLU A 5 25.70 -11.21 -34.26
C GLU A 5 25.63 -12.45 -33.36
N ALA A 6 25.80 -12.29 -32.03
CA ALA A 6 25.65 -13.40 -31.08
C ALA A 6 24.18 -13.77 -30.77
N GLU A 7 23.21 -12.97 -31.22
CA GLU A 7 21.76 -13.25 -31.09
C GLU A 7 21.26 -14.32 -32.07
N ARG A 8 22.13 -14.84 -32.95
CA ARG A 8 21.79 -15.94 -33.84
C ARG A 8 21.93 -17.29 -33.13
N PHE A 9 20.75 -17.84 -32.80
CA PHE A 9 20.42 -19.24 -32.53
C PHE A 9 20.52 -19.69 -31.07
N VAL A 10 19.63 -19.17 -30.22
CA VAL A 10 19.01 -20.06 -29.24
C VAL A 10 18.12 -21.02 -30.04
N PRO A 11 18.39 -22.34 -30.04
CA PRO A 11 17.56 -23.30 -30.77
C PRO A 11 16.11 -23.27 -30.27
N PRO A 12 15.10 -23.45 -31.14
CA PRO A 12 13.69 -23.52 -30.73
C PRO A 12 13.45 -24.49 -29.56
N ASP A 13 14.13 -25.63 -29.55
CA ASP A 13 14.04 -26.64 -28.49
C ASP A 13 14.45 -26.10 -27.11
N VAL A 14 15.37 -25.14 -27.05
CA VAL A 14 15.77 -24.48 -25.80
C VAL A 14 14.68 -23.52 -25.34
N PHE A 15 14.02 -22.81 -26.26
CA PHE A 15 12.85 -22.00 -25.91
C PHE A 15 11.72 -22.89 -25.40
N ASP A 16 11.41 -23.99 -26.08
CA ASP A 16 10.37 -24.91 -25.61
C ASP A 16 10.68 -25.45 -24.21
N LEU A 17 11.93 -25.83 -23.92
CA LEU A 17 12.36 -26.24 -22.58
C LEU A 17 12.19 -25.11 -21.54
N VAL A 18 12.56 -23.87 -21.88
CA VAL A 18 12.40 -22.72 -20.99
C VAL A 18 10.93 -22.43 -20.74
N LEU A 19 10.08 -22.48 -21.76
CA LEU A 19 8.65 -22.21 -21.64
C LEU A 19 7.92 -23.35 -20.91
N ASP A 20 8.34 -24.60 -21.09
CA ASP A 20 7.82 -25.74 -20.31
C ASP A 20 8.18 -25.59 -18.83
N ARG A 21 9.42 -25.22 -18.52
CA ARG A 21 9.81 -24.87 -17.16
C ARG A 21 9.08 -23.64 -16.63
N LEU A 22 8.79 -22.66 -17.49
CA LEU A 22 8.02 -21.49 -17.10
C LEU A 22 6.58 -21.88 -16.73
N ASN A 23 5.94 -22.80 -17.46
CA ASN A 23 4.63 -23.33 -17.08
C ASN A 23 4.64 -24.07 -15.75
N GLU A 24 5.72 -24.80 -15.44
CA GLU A 24 5.86 -25.52 -14.17
C GLU A 24 6.17 -24.59 -12.99
N LEU A 25 6.95 -23.52 -13.21
CA LEU A 25 7.51 -22.68 -12.14
C LEU A 25 6.78 -21.35 -11.95
N SER A 26 6.13 -20.83 -12.99
CA SER A 26 5.55 -19.49 -12.97
C SER A 26 4.34 -19.44 -12.07
N VAL A 27 4.49 -18.70 -10.97
CA VAL A 27 3.37 -18.25 -10.14
C VAL A 27 2.58 -17.14 -10.85
N TYR A 28 3.23 -16.38 -11.75
CA TYR A 28 2.74 -15.12 -12.31
C TYR A 28 2.26 -15.17 -13.76
N SER A 29 2.11 -16.37 -14.32
CA SER A 29 1.20 -16.61 -15.45
C SER A 29 1.68 -15.89 -16.75
N ILE A 30 0.79 -15.37 -17.59
CA ILE A 30 1.04 -14.65 -18.86
C ILE A 30 2.08 -13.53 -18.71
N LEU A 31 2.20 -12.90 -17.54
CA LEU A 31 3.14 -11.79 -17.36
C LEU A 31 4.59 -12.21 -17.55
N ASP A 32 4.96 -13.42 -17.13
CA ASP A 32 6.31 -13.92 -17.34
C ASP A 32 6.60 -14.13 -18.83
N TYR A 33 5.60 -14.54 -19.60
CA TYR A 33 5.68 -14.60 -21.07
C TYR A 33 5.85 -13.21 -21.68
N VAL A 34 5.08 -12.21 -21.23
CA VAL A 34 5.20 -10.81 -21.70
C VAL A 34 6.60 -10.27 -21.41
N HIS A 35 7.11 -10.49 -20.19
CA HIS A 35 8.44 -10.05 -19.79
C HIS A 35 9.54 -10.74 -20.60
N LEU A 36 9.40 -12.04 -20.86
CA LEU A 36 10.36 -12.80 -21.66
C LEU A 36 10.38 -12.32 -23.12
N ILE A 37 9.22 -12.05 -23.72
CA ILE A 37 9.13 -11.48 -25.07
C ILE A 37 9.76 -10.08 -25.09
N GLY A 38 9.41 -9.22 -24.14
CA GLY A 38 9.94 -7.87 -24.07
C GLY A 38 11.46 -7.80 -23.85
N ALA A 39 12.04 -8.78 -23.15
CA ALA A 39 13.47 -8.84 -22.87
C ALA A 39 14.31 -9.36 -24.05
N LEU A 40 13.75 -10.27 -24.85
CA LEU A 40 14.49 -10.98 -25.91
C LEU A 40 14.14 -10.48 -27.31
N ASP A 41 12.91 -9.99 -27.52
CA ASP A 41 12.35 -9.54 -28.80
C ASP A 41 12.65 -10.45 -30.02
N VAL A 42 12.59 -11.77 -29.81
CA VAL A 42 12.86 -12.76 -30.86
C VAL A 42 11.56 -13.30 -31.47
N GLU A 43 11.44 -13.26 -32.79
CA GLU A 43 10.23 -13.72 -33.51
C GLU A 43 9.92 -15.21 -33.28
N CYS A 44 10.96 -16.07 -33.19
CA CYS A 44 10.76 -17.49 -32.91
C CYS A 44 10.17 -17.73 -31.51
N LEU A 45 10.54 -16.92 -30.53
CA LEU A 45 9.99 -16.97 -29.18
C LEU A 45 8.50 -16.58 -29.18
N LYS A 46 8.13 -15.50 -29.87
CA LYS A 46 6.72 -15.10 -30.05
C LYS A 46 5.90 -16.25 -30.63
N ARG A 47 6.44 -16.93 -31.64
CA ARG A 47 5.81 -18.13 -32.25
C ARG A 47 5.69 -19.29 -31.25
N CYS A 48 6.74 -19.63 -30.50
CA CYS A 48 6.68 -20.67 -29.47
C CYS A 48 5.61 -20.37 -28.41
N ILE A 49 5.51 -19.12 -27.96
CA ILE A 49 4.50 -18.69 -26.98
C ILE A 49 3.09 -18.77 -27.55
N SER A 50 2.88 -18.35 -28.81
CA SER A 50 1.58 -18.49 -29.48
C SER A 50 1.13 -19.95 -29.66
N ASN A 51 2.07 -20.91 -29.62
CA ASN A 51 1.75 -22.32 -29.63
C ASN A 51 1.36 -22.86 -28.24
N LYS A 52 1.67 -22.13 -27.15
CA LYS A 52 1.36 -22.51 -25.77
C LYS A 52 0.12 -21.80 -25.21
N LEU A 53 -0.23 -20.64 -25.75
CA LEU A 53 -1.38 -19.85 -25.31
C LEU A 53 -2.51 -19.86 -26.36
N THR A 54 -3.75 -19.84 -25.88
CA THR A 54 -4.95 -19.64 -26.69
C THR A 54 -5.72 -18.46 -26.12
N PHE A 55 -5.86 -17.37 -26.90
CA PHE A 55 -6.66 -16.22 -26.50
C PHE A 55 -8.11 -16.40 -26.92
N VAL A 56 -9.03 -16.17 -25.98
CA VAL A 56 -10.47 -16.13 -26.24
C VAL A 56 -10.95 -14.71 -26.00
N ASN A 57 -11.37 -14.06 -27.07
CA ASN A 57 -11.78 -12.66 -27.03
C ASN A 57 -13.29 -12.54 -26.75
N TYR A 58 -13.62 -12.04 -25.57
CA TYR A 58 -14.99 -11.67 -25.16
C TYR A 58 -15.24 -10.16 -25.26
N THR A 59 -14.24 -9.40 -25.66
CA THR A 59 -14.36 -7.94 -25.80
C THR A 59 -15.17 -7.56 -27.05
N THR A 60 -15.78 -6.39 -26.98
CA THR A 60 -16.39 -5.71 -28.12
C THR A 60 -15.38 -4.89 -28.92
N LYS A 61 -14.13 -4.79 -28.43
CA LYS A 61 -13.08 -3.97 -29.03
C LYS A 61 -12.54 -4.57 -30.33
N THR A 62 -12.13 -3.68 -31.23
CA THR A 62 -11.47 -4.07 -32.47
C THR A 62 -10.05 -4.57 -32.20
N LEU A 63 -9.54 -5.46 -33.06
CA LEU A 63 -8.17 -5.98 -32.97
C LEU A 63 -7.12 -4.85 -32.93
N ALA A 64 -7.33 -3.76 -33.68
CA ALA A 64 -6.44 -2.61 -33.69
C ALA A 64 -6.35 -1.91 -32.33
N ALA A 65 -7.45 -1.83 -31.58
CA ALA A 65 -7.46 -1.27 -30.23
C ALA A 65 -6.74 -2.17 -29.21
N MET A 66 -6.74 -3.48 -29.45
CA MET A 66 -6.02 -4.44 -28.60
C MET A 66 -4.51 -4.42 -28.82
N HIS A 67 -4.05 -4.20 -30.05
CA HIS A 67 -2.62 -4.04 -30.33
C HIS A 67 -2.01 -2.81 -29.65
N ALA A 68 -2.82 -1.82 -29.27
CA ALA A 68 -2.37 -0.63 -28.55
C ALA A 68 -2.08 -0.91 -27.06
N LEU A 69 -2.47 -2.06 -26.52
CA LEU A 69 -2.27 -2.44 -25.13
C LEU A 69 -0.91 -3.12 -24.93
N LYS A 70 -0.28 -2.88 -23.78
CA LYS A 70 1.12 -3.25 -23.55
C LYS A 70 1.31 -4.76 -23.42
N CYS A 71 0.44 -5.47 -22.69
CA CYS A 71 0.58 -6.91 -22.51
C CYS A 71 -0.03 -7.68 -23.68
N THR A 72 -1.25 -7.32 -24.08
CA THR A 72 -1.95 -8.01 -25.17
C THR A 72 -1.37 -7.70 -26.54
N GLY A 73 -0.93 -6.47 -26.81
CA GLY A 73 -0.30 -6.12 -28.08
C GLY A 73 1.01 -6.85 -28.36
N VAL A 74 1.77 -7.20 -27.30
CA VAL A 74 3.02 -7.99 -27.42
C VAL A 74 2.74 -9.46 -27.72
N LEU A 75 1.63 -10.00 -27.21
CA LEU A 75 1.27 -11.42 -27.33
C LEU A 75 0.45 -11.73 -28.58
N LEU A 76 -0.31 -10.75 -29.08
CA LEU A 76 -1.12 -10.88 -30.27
C LEU A 76 -0.23 -10.66 -31.51
N ASN A 77 0.25 -11.76 -32.09
CA ASN A 77 0.81 -11.75 -33.45
C ASN A 77 -0.33 -11.80 -34.49
N GLU A 78 -0.10 -11.36 -35.74
CA GLU A 78 -1.10 -11.33 -36.83
C GLU A 78 -1.80 -12.70 -37.10
N SER A 79 -1.27 -13.79 -36.55
CA SER A 79 -1.73 -15.17 -36.74
C SER A 79 -2.62 -15.75 -35.64
N ALA A 80 -2.98 -14.99 -34.59
CA ALA A 80 -3.86 -15.50 -33.54
C ALA A 80 -5.27 -15.79 -34.11
N GLN A 81 -5.70 -17.06 -34.08
CA GLN A 81 -7.07 -17.44 -34.44
C GLN A 81 -8.04 -16.90 -33.40
N PHE A 82 -8.64 -15.75 -33.68
CA PHE A 82 -9.70 -15.19 -32.84
C PHE A 82 -11.01 -15.96 -33.06
N GLY A 83 -11.39 -16.79 -32.09
CA GLY A 83 -12.77 -17.19 -31.94
C GLY A 83 -13.55 -16.02 -31.33
N VAL A 84 -14.37 -15.32 -32.12
CA VAL A 84 -15.33 -14.35 -31.57
C VAL A 84 -16.39 -15.15 -30.81
N ALA A 85 -16.52 -14.90 -29.50
CA ALA A 85 -17.51 -15.55 -28.65
C ALA A 85 -18.95 -15.14 -29.06
N THR A 86 -19.53 -15.83 -30.04
CA THR A 86 -20.99 -15.93 -30.21
C THR A 86 -21.48 -17.16 -29.44
N SER A 87 -22.77 -17.28 -29.13
CA SER A 87 -23.32 -18.45 -28.41
C SER A 87 -23.04 -19.81 -29.09
N ALA A 88 -22.66 -19.82 -30.37
CA ALA A 88 -22.18 -21.00 -31.10
C ALA A 88 -20.66 -21.26 -30.96
N ALA A 89 -19.87 -20.27 -30.54
CA ALA A 89 -18.43 -20.35 -30.35
C ALA A 89 -18.06 -20.92 -28.96
N THR A 90 -18.95 -20.83 -27.97
CA THR A 90 -18.70 -21.42 -26.63
C THR A 90 -18.53 -22.93 -26.72
N SER A 91 -19.36 -23.62 -27.51
CA SER A 91 -19.23 -25.07 -27.77
C SER A 91 -18.03 -25.43 -28.66
N ALA A 92 -17.58 -24.51 -29.52
CA ALA A 92 -16.36 -24.66 -30.31
C ALA A 92 -15.09 -24.47 -29.45
N ALA A 93 -15.10 -23.53 -28.51
CA ALA A 93 -14.01 -23.31 -27.56
C ALA A 93 -13.83 -24.53 -26.62
N THR A 94 -14.94 -25.13 -26.15
CA THR A 94 -14.88 -26.36 -25.32
C THR A 94 -14.35 -27.56 -26.11
N SER A 95 -14.62 -27.63 -27.42
CA SER A 95 -14.11 -28.72 -28.29
C SER A 95 -12.68 -28.49 -28.79
N ALA A 96 -12.24 -27.23 -28.92
CA ALA A 96 -10.85 -26.89 -29.20
C ALA A 96 -9.95 -27.15 -27.97
N ALA A 97 -10.43 -26.87 -26.76
CA ALA A 97 -9.73 -27.16 -25.51
C ALA A 97 -9.49 -28.66 -25.28
N THR A 98 -10.32 -29.53 -25.87
CA THR A 98 -10.26 -30.99 -25.65
C THR A 98 -9.43 -31.77 -26.68
N SER A 99 -8.95 -31.15 -27.78
CA SER A 99 -8.30 -31.89 -28.88
C SER A 99 -6.83 -31.54 -29.18
N ALA A 100 -6.24 -30.54 -28.51
CA ALA A 100 -4.84 -30.17 -28.70
C ALA A 100 -4.09 -30.16 -27.35
N ALA A 101 -2.86 -30.67 -27.34
CA ALA A 101 -1.96 -30.68 -26.19
C ALA A 101 -2.02 -29.35 -25.40
N GLN A 102 -2.40 -29.43 -24.12
CA GLN A 102 -2.46 -28.40 -23.06
C GLN A 102 -2.01 -26.99 -23.48
N LYS A 103 -2.82 -26.29 -24.27
CA LYS A 103 -2.66 -24.84 -24.44
C LYS A 103 -3.40 -24.14 -23.32
N ARG A 104 -2.73 -23.21 -22.64
CA ARG A 104 -3.34 -22.40 -21.60
C ARG A 104 -4.30 -21.40 -22.23
N VAL A 105 -5.52 -21.31 -21.69
CA VAL A 105 -6.55 -20.40 -22.21
C VAL A 105 -6.49 -19.07 -21.47
N VAL A 106 -6.48 -17.97 -22.24
CA VAL A 106 -6.44 -16.60 -21.75
C VAL A 106 -7.69 -15.87 -22.20
N TYR A 107 -8.51 -15.39 -21.27
CA TYR A 107 -9.73 -14.66 -21.58
C TYR A 107 -9.45 -13.16 -21.67
N GLN A 108 -9.77 -12.54 -22.81
CA GLN A 108 -9.69 -11.09 -22.96
C GLN A 108 -11.06 -10.49 -22.70
N LEU A 109 -11.12 -9.62 -21.70
CA LEU A 109 -12.36 -9.07 -21.13
C LEU A 109 -12.35 -7.54 -21.20
N ASP A 110 -13.53 -6.95 -21.29
CA ASP A 110 -13.80 -5.52 -21.21
C ASP A 110 -15.05 -5.28 -20.34
N GLU A 111 -15.44 -4.03 -20.15
CA GLU A 111 -16.63 -3.64 -19.37
C GLU A 111 -17.98 -4.13 -19.96
N HIS A 112 -17.98 -4.69 -21.17
CA HIS A 112 -19.17 -5.19 -21.85
C HIS A 112 -19.20 -6.72 -21.94
N SER A 113 -18.16 -7.38 -21.42
CA SER A 113 -18.03 -8.82 -21.44
C SER A 113 -19.04 -9.47 -20.49
N ASP A 114 -19.84 -10.40 -21.00
CA ASP A 114 -20.76 -11.19 -20.18
C ASP A 114 -20.01 -12.29 -19.46
N LEU A 115 -19.62 -12.02 -18.22
CA LEU A 115 -18.89 -12.94 -17.35
C LEU A 115 -19.67 -14.24 -17.08
N THR A 116 -20.99 -14.22 -17.26
CA THR A 116 -21.82 -15.42 -17.08
C THR A 116 -21.60 -16.47 -18.18
N LEU A 117 -21.01 -16.07 -19.30
CA LEU A 117 -20.70 -16.95 -20.44
C LEU A 117 -19.27 -17.49 -20.42
N MET A 118 -18.45 -17.09 -19.45
CA MET A 118 -17.10 -17.63 -19.30
C MET A 118 -17.21 -19.12 -18.87
N PRO A 119 -16.50 -20.06 -19.49
CA PRO A 119 -16.59 -21.46 -19.06
C PRO A 119 -15.91 -21.62 -17.69
N PRO A 120 -16.32 -22.61 -16.88
CA PRO A 120 -15.57 -22.96 -15.69
C PRO A 120 -14.17 -23.48 -16.07
N PRO A 121 -13.10 -23.10 -15.34
CA PRO A 121 -11.81 -23.76 -15.47
C PRO A 121 -11.97 -25.23 -15.07
N THR A 122 -11.20 -26.10 -15.72
CA THR A 122 -11.06 -27.51 -15.31
C THR A 122 -10.34 -27.59 -13.96
N ASP A 123 -10.53 -28.66 -13.19
CA ASP A 123 -10.10 -28.80 -11.78
C ASP A 123 -8.58 -28.60 -11.51
N ASP A 124 -7.76 -28.48 -12.56
CA ASP A 124 -6.30 -28.29 -12.45
C ASP A 124 -5.78 -26.99 -13.11
N GLU A 125 -6.65 -26.18 -13.73
CA GLU A 125 -6.22 -25.01 -14.51
C GLU A 125 -6.44 -23.67 -13.78
N THR A 126 -5.42 -22.81 -13.84
CA THR A 126 -5.56 -21.42 -13.40
C THR A 126 -6.38 -20.65 -14.42
N LEU A 127 -7.46 -20.01 -13.96
CA LEU A 127 -8.25 -19.09 -14.77
C LEU A 127 -7.45 -17.81 -15.02
N GLU A 128 -7.07 -17.55 -16.26
CA GLU A 128 -6.37 -16.32 -16.64
C GLU A 128 -7.27 -15.37 -17.41
N ALA A 129 -7.46 -14.17 -16.88
CA ALA A 129 -8.24 -13.12 -17.50
C ALA A 129 -7.39 -11.85 -17.68
N VAL A 130 -7.53 -11.19 -18.82
CA VAL A 130 -6.91 -9.90 -19.11
C VAL A 130 -7.99 -8.87 -19.36
N TYR A 131 -8.15 -7.94 -18.43
CA TYR A 131 -9.01 -6.78 -18.61
C TYR A 131 -8.32 -5.75 -19.50
N CYS A 132 -8.99 -5.40 -20.58
CA CYS A 132 -8.53 -4.53 -21.65
C CYS A 132 -9.46 -3.31 -21.82
N GLY A 133 -10.32 -3.02 -20.84
CA GLY A 133 -11.38 -2.01 -20.89
C GLY A 133 -10.89 -0.57 -20.67
N SER A 134 -11.72 0.27 -20.05
CA SER A 134 -11.36 1.64 -19.66
C SER A 134 -11.05 1.72 -18.15
N ALA A 135 -10.20 2.67 -17.75
CA ALA A 135 -9.93 2.89 -16.32
C ALA A 135 -11.19 3.29 -15.54
N GLU A 136 -12.11 4.03 -16.17
CA GLU A 136 -13.37 4.50 -15.56
C GLU A 136 -14.29 3.36 -15.15
N ASN A 137 -14.33 2.29 -15.96
CA ASN A 137 -15.21 1.13 -15.73
C ASN A 137 -14.51 0.00 -14.94
N LEU A 138 -13.24 0.16 -14.59
CA LEU A 138 -12.44 -0.89 -13.96
C LEU A 138 -13.01 -1.32 -12.60
N VAL A 139 -13.49 -0.35 -11.80
CA VAL A 139 -14.03 -0.62 -10.45
C VAL A 139 -15.25 -1.53 -10.52
N ASP A 140 -16.19 -1.21 -11.41
CA ASP A 140 -17.42 -2.00 -11.59
C ASP A 140 -17.09 -3.37 -12.18
N PHE A 141 -16.20 -3.42 -13.18
CA PHE A 141 -15.76 -4.67 -13.79
C PHE A 141 -15.12 -5.63 -12.77
N VAL A 142 -14.13 -5.16 -11.99
CA VAL A 142 -13.44 -6.02 -11.00
C VAL A 142 -14.42 -6.50 -9.94
N SER A 143 -15.33 -5.62 -9.51
CA SER A 143 -16.42 -5.96 -8.60
C SER A 143 -17.30 -7.10 -9.13
N ASP A 144 -17.74 -7.01 -10.38
CA ASP A 144 -18.59 -8.02 -11.03
C ASP A 144 -17.82 -9.33 -11.28
N PHE A 145 -16.55 -9.22 -11.67
CA PHE A 145 -15.64 -10.36 -11.85
C PHE A 145 -15.46 -11.17 -10.58
N LEU A 146 -15.18 -10.50 -9.45
CA LEU A 146 -15.03 -11.17 -8.15
C LEU A 146 -16.33 -11.79 -7.68
N GLN A 147 -17.47 -11.12 -7.93
CA GLN A 147 -18.78 -11.67 -7.60
C GLN A 147 -19.08 -12.94 -8.40
N GLU A 148 -18.82 -12.94 -9.71
CA GLU A 148 -19.09 -14.09 -10.57
C GLU A 148 -18.20 -15.29 -10.20
N ILE A 149 -16.91 -15.05 -9.93
CA ILE A 149 -15.99 -16.09 -9.44
C ILE A 149 -16.47 -16.68 -8.12
N SER A 150 -16.95 -15.83 -7.23
CA SER A 150 -17.46 -16.24 -5.92
C SER A 150 -18.74 -17.07 -6.00
N LEU A 151 -19.55 -16.90 -7.04
CA LEU A 151 -20.80 -17.64 -7.23
C LEU A 151 -20.60 -19.02 -7.86
N ARG A 152 -19.52 -19.21 -8.61
CA ARG A 152 -19.30 -20.41 -9.42
C ARG A 152 -18.63 -21.56 -8.70
N ASP A 153 -18.42 -21.42 -7.40
CA ASP A 153 -17.87 -22.45 -6.53
C ASP A 153 -16.65 -23.14 -7.16
N TYR A 154 -15.71 -22.32 -7.63
CA TYR A 154 -14.48 -22.78 -8.28
C TYR A 154 -13.52 -23.43 -7.29
N GLN A 155 -14.01 -24.26 -6.36
CA GLN A 155 -13.23 -24.86 -5.30
C GLN A 155 -11.95 -25.45 -5.90
N HIS A 156 -10.79 -24.90 -5.49
CA HIS A 156 -9.43 -25.37 -5.81
C HIS A 156 -8.66 -24.65 -6.92
N ASN A 157 -9.28 -23.79 -7.74
CA ASN A 157 -8.57 -23.14 -8.85
C ASN A 157 -8.07 -21.74 -8.53
N LYS A 158 -6.80 -21.46 -8.86
CA LYS A 158 -6.26 -20.09 -8.83
C LYS A 158 -6.91 -19.26 -9.92
N THR A 159 -7.23 -18.00 -9.61
CA THR A 159 -7.65 -17.02 -10.60
C THR A 159 -6.60 -15.94 -10.70
N HIS A 160 -6.22 -15.57 -11.92
CA HIS A 160 -5.36 -14.42 -12.18
C HIS A 160 -6.06 -13.43 -13.09
N LEU A 161 -6.34 -12.23 -12.56
CA LEU A 161 -6.81 -11.09 -13.32
C LEU A 161 -5.65 -10.14 -13.61
N ILE A 162 -5.38 -9.88 -14.88
CA ILE A 162 -4.39 -8.94 -15.37
C ILE A 162 -5.12 -7.70 -15.86
N VAL A 163 -4.81 -6.54 -15.29
CA VAL A 163 -5.38 -5.25 -15.69
C VAL A 163 -4.40 -4.56 -16.64
N ASP A 164 -4.63 -4.72 -17.95
CA ASP A 164 -3.80 -4.16 -19.01
C ASP A 164 -4.37 -2.81 -19.48
N LEU A 165 -4.03 -1.75 -18.75
CA LEU A 165 -4.41 -0.38 -19.07
C LEU A 165 -3.21 0.40 -19.63
N PRO A 166 -3.44 1.36 -20.55
CA PRO A 166 -2.38 2.20 -21.07
C PRO A 166 -1.83 3.18 -20.03
N ASP A 167 -2.64 3.55 -19.04
CA ASP A 167 -2.32 4.54 -18.03
C ASP A 167 -1.28 4.02 -17.03
N GLU A 168 -0.20 4.79 -16.85
CA GLU A 168 0.85 4.47 -15.86
C GLU A 168 0.49 4.95 -14.45
N SER A 169 -0.56 5.76 -14.32
CA SER A 169 -1.08 6.27 -13.05
C SER A 169 -2.55 5.91 -12.93
N LEU A 170 -2.93 5.24 -11.84
CA LEU A 170 -4.29 4.74 -11.64
C LEU A 170 -4.84 5.17 -10.28
N HIS A 171 -6.13 5.55 -10.23
CA HIS A 171 -6.84 5.84 -8.97
C HIS A 171 -7.75 4.67 -8.62
N ALA A 172 -7.46 4.01 -7.50
CA ALA A 172 -8.14 2.82 -7.05
C ALA A 172 -9.46 3.10 -6.30
N GLY A 173 -9.76 4.37 -6.01
CA GLY A 173 -10.94 4.80 -5.29
C GLY A 173 -11.01 4.32 -3.84
N VAL A 174 -12.23 4.30 -3.30
CA VAL A 174 -12.52 3.97 -1.89
C VAL A 174 -12.51 2.48 -1.58
N ASP A 175 -12.52 1.62 -2.60
CA ASP A 175 -12.70 0.18 -2.45
C ASP A 175 -11.65 -0.66 -3.19
N LEU A 176 -10.55 -0.04 -3.65
CA LEU A 176 -9.49 -0.67 -4.44
C LEU A 176 -10.04 -1.48 -5.61
N PHE A 177 -10.71 -0.80 -6.54
CA PHE A 177 -11.37 -1.44 -7.68
C PHE A 177 -12.45 -2.44 -7.23
N GLY A 178 -13.19 -2.13 -6.17
CA GLY A 178 -14.22 -3.01 -5.63
C GLY A 178 -13.72 -4.16 -4.75
N VAL A 179 -12.43 -4.51 -4.74
CA VAL A 179 -11.89 -5.65 -3.97
C VAL A 179 -12.17 -5.54 -2.47
N LEU A 180 -12.23 -4.32 -1.94
CA LEU A 180 -12.53 -4.06 -0.54
C LEU A 180 -14.03 -4.06 -0.22
N LYS A 181 -14.88 -4.72 -1.00
CA LYS A 181 -16.29 -4.95 -0.63
C LYS A 181 -16.37 -6.25 0.20
N PRO A 182 -16.70 -6.19 1.51
CA PRO A 182 -16.72 -7.40 2.36
C PRO A 182 -17.67 -8.50 1.86
N ALA A 183 -18.73 -8.10 1.13
CA ALA A 183 -19.68 -9.02 0.53
C ALA A 183 -19.06 -9.94 -0.53
N GLN A 184 -18.04 -9.47 -1.25
CA GLN A 184 -17.36 -10.23 -2.30
C GLN A 184 -16.35 -11.21 -1.70
N LEU A 185 -15.56 -10.75 -0.73
CA LEU A 185 -14.52 -11.55 -0.06
C LEU A 185 -15.07 -12.73 0.75
N TRP A 186 -16.32 -12.65 1.23
CA TRP A 186 -16.94 -13.69 2.06
C TRP A 186 -16.97 -15.08 1.40
N ASN A 187 -17.13 -15.12 0.08
CA ASN A 187 -17.29 -16.35 -0.70
C ASN A 187 -16.00 -16.75 -1.45
N ILE A 188 -14.93 -15.98 -1.32
CA ILE A 188 -13.67 -16.28 -1.99
C ILE A 188 -12.98 -17.42 -1.24
N GLU A 189 -13.06 -18.61 -1.84
CA GLU A 189 -12.40 -19.81 -1.32
C GLU A 189 -11.02 -20.05 -1.95
N ASN A 190 -10.81 -19.46 -3.12
CA ASN A 190 -9.63 -19.63 -3.93
C ASN A 190 -8.63 -18.50 -3.79
N GLU A 191 -7.41 -18.78 -4.25
CA GLU A 191 -6.40 -17.76 -4.44
C GLU A 191 -6.72 -16.89 -5.68
N ILE A 192 -6.79 -15.58 -5.48
CA ILE A 192 -7.01 -14.58 -6.51
C ILE A 192 -5.75 -13.72 -6.59
N ILE A 193 -5.17 -13.66 -7.78
CA ILE A 193 -4.05 -12.79 -8.10
C ILE A 193 -4.60 -11.65 -8.95
N ILE A 194 -4.32 -10.41 -8.59
CA ILE A 194 -4.67 -9.23 -9.38
C ILE A 194 -3.37 -8.51 -9.74
N SER A 195 -3.09 -8.40 -11.03
CA SER A 195 -1.87 -7.79 -11.54
C SER A 195 -2.09 -6.49 -12.28
N PHE A 196 -1.25 -5.50 -11.99
CA PHE A 196 -1.16 -4.22 -12.69
C PHE A 196 0.25 -4.07 -13.29
N PRO A 197 0.53 -4.71 -14.44
CA PRO A 197 1.88 -4.83 -14.99
C PRO A 197 2.49 -3.50 -15.47
N CYS A 198 1.64 -2.50 -15.73
CA CYS A 198 2.03 -1.24 -16.37
C CYS A 198 1.90 -0.01 -15.47
N VAL A 199 1.34 -0.17 -14.26
CA VAL A 199 1.05 0.93 -13.34
C VAL A 199 2.31 1.27 -12.53
N LYS A 200 2.80 2.50 -12.68
CA LYS A 200 3.94 3.06 -11.95
C LYS A 200 3.51 3.86 -10.72
N GLU A 201 2.35 4.51 -10.78
CA GLU A 201 1.76 5.24 -9.66
C GLU A 201 0.36 4.73 -9.36
N LEU A 202 0.11 4.37 -8.10
CA LEU A 202 -1.22 3.99 -7.63
C LEU A 202 -1.69 4.98 -6.58
N LYS A 203 -2.81 5.63 -6.86
CA LYS A 203 -3.53 6.51 -5.93
C LYS A 203 -4.64 5.75 -5.23
N ILE A 204 -4.76 5.90 -3.91
CA ILE A 204 -5.79 5.27 -3.08
C ILE A 204 -6.45 6.33 -2.21
N ASP A 205 -7.76 6.26 -2.03
CA ASP A 205 -8.41 7.18 -1.08
C ASP A 205 -7.92 6.91 0.35
N TYR A 206 -7.55 7.96 1.07
CA TYR A 206 -6.90 7.85 2.40
C TYR A 206 -7.70 7.09 3.47
N LEU A 207 -9.02 6.94 3.29
CA LEU A 207 -9.91 6.17 4.16
C LEU A 207 -10.27 4.78 3.64
N ALA A 208 -9.81 4.37 2.45
CA ALA A 208 -10.26 3.14 1.80
C ALA A 208 -10.10 1.91 2.70
N LEU A 209 -8.90 1.71 3.26
CA LEU A 209 -8.60 0.56 4.11
C LEU A 209 -9.30 0.63 5.47
N ASP A 210 -9.34 1.80 6.11
CA ASP A 210 -10.01 1.97 7.40
C ASP A 210 -11.52 1.78 7.28
N ARG A 211 -12.13 2.28 6.19
CA ARG A 211 -13.53 2.05 5.85
C ARG A 211 -13.82 0.57 5.66
N PHE A 212 -12.98 -0.15 4.91
CA PHE A 212 -13.10 -1.59 4.73
C PHE A 212 -13.05 -2.34 6.07
N VAL A 213 -12.07 -2.02 6.92
CA VAL A 213 -11.94 -2.57 8.26
C VAL A 213 -13.23 -2.31 9.04
N TYR A 214 -13.68 -1.06 9.11
CA TYR A 214 -14.91 -0.68 9.78
C TYR A 214 -16.12 -1.46 9.27
N GLU A 215 -16.37 -1.49 7.96
CA GLU A 215 -17.50 -2.20 7.35
C GLU A 215 -17.46 -3.70 7.64
N THR A 216 -16.28 -4.32 7.59
CA THR A 216 -16.09 -5.74 7.91
C THR A 216 -16.51 -6.04 9.35
N PHE A 217 -16.10 -5.21 10.31
CA PHE A 217 -16.48 -5.38 11.73
C PHE A 217 -17.95 -5.03 12.01
N HIS A 218 -18.58 -4.12 11.25
CA HIS A 218 -20.01 -3.83 11.40
C HIS A 218 -20.91 -4.92 10.82
N GLN A 219 -20.49 -5.53 9.72
CA GLN A 219 -21.18 -6.68 9.15
C GLN A 219 -20.91 -7.98 9.95
N GLY A 220 -19.83 -7.97 10.75
CA GLY A 220 -19.30 -9.11 11.50
C GLY A 220 -20.26 -9.74 12.52
N GLU A 221 -21.25 -9.00 13.03
CA GLU A 221 -22.28 -9.62 13.89
C GLU A 221 -23.15 -10.65 13.13
N LYS A 222 -23.14 -10.63 11.79
CA LYS A 222 -23.88 -11.58 10.92
C LYS A 222 -22.99 -12.49 10.08
N LYS A 223 -21.68 -12.21 9.96
CA LYS A 223 -20.72 -12.93 9.11
C LYS A 223 -19.38 -13.10 9.83
N ASP A 224 -18.70 -14.23 9.64
CA ASP A 224 -17.38 -14.50 10.21
C ASP A 224 -16.28 -13.53 9.68
N THR A 225 -15.99 -12.51 10.47
CA THR A 225 -14.94 -11.52 10.18
C THR A 225 -13.59 -12.18 9.85
N ASN A 226 -13.24 -13.32 10.47
CA ASN A 226 -12.00 -14.03 10.15
C ASN A 226 -11.96 -14.47 8.69
N LYS A 227 -13.09 -14.98 8.18
CA LYS A 227 -13.15 -15.49 6.80
C LYS A 227 -12.86 -14.35 5.81
N ILE A 228 -13.43 -13.17 6.04
CA ILE A 228 -13.23 -11.98 5.18
C ILE A 228 -11.78 -11.50 5.23
N LEU A 229 -11.23 -11.33 6.44
CA LEU A 229 -9.85 -10.85 6.60
C LEU A 229 -8.83 -11.86 6.06
N SER A 230 -9.09 -13.16 6.24
CA SER A 230 -8.24 -14.23 5.69
C SER A 230 -8.38 -14.31 4.17
N ALA A 231 -9.57 -14.12 3.61
CA ALA A 231 -9.73 -14.04 2.16
C ALA A 231 -8.94 -12.87 1.56
N LEU A 232 -8.94 -11.70 2.21
CA LEU A 232 -8.14 -10.57 1.75
C LEU A 232 -6.63 -10.82 1.91
N LEU A 233 -6.18 -11.22 3.09
CA LEU A 233 -4.74 -11.30 3.40
C LEU A 233 -4.07 -12.56 2.87
N ASP A 234 -4.77 -13.70 2.95
CA ASP A 234 -4.18 -15.02 2.70
C ASP A 234 -4.56 -15.56 1.32
N ARG A 235 -5.66 -15.06 0.71
CA ARG A 235 -6.16 -15.55 -0.59
C ARG A 235 -6.13 -14.51 -1.70
N THR A 236 -5.95 -13.23 -1.41
CA THR A 236 -5.82 -12.20 -2.45
C THR A 236 -4.36 -11.77 -2.53
N GLN A 237 -3.76 -11.85 -3.71
CA GLN A 237 -2.41 -11.36 -3.97
C GLN A 237 -2.46 -10.24 -5.00
N TRP A 238 -1.65 -9.21 -4.77
CA TRP A 238 -1.53 -8.09 -5.67
C TRP A 238 -0.14 -8.07 -6.26
N ASN A 239 -0.04 -7.91 -7.58
CA ASN A 239 1.25 -7.92 -8.26
C ASN A 239 1.39 -6.69 -9.15
N THR A 240 2.30 -5.79 -8.76
CA THR A 240 2.51 -4.51 -9.44
C THR A 240 4.01 -4.34 -9.72
N PRO A 241 4.54 -5.08 -10.70
CA PRO A 241 5.99 -5.27 -10.89
C PRO A 241 6.74 -3.98 -11.23
N VAL A 242 6.04 -2.98 -11.76
CA VAL A 242 6.62 -1.69 -12.14
C VAL A 242 6.16 -0.53 -11.28
N LEU A 243 5.43 -0.79 -10.19
CA LEU A 243 4.96 0.27 -9.28
C LEU A 243 6.15 0.93 -8.60
N GLU A 244 6.27 2.24 -8.77
CA GLU A 244 7.33 3.09 -8.21
C GLU A 244 6.81 3.87 -6.99
N SER A 245 5.52 4.23 -7.00
CA SER A 245 4.88 5.12 -6.03
C SER A 245 3.48 4.65 -5.63
N LEU A 246 3.24 4.61 -4.31
CA LEU A 246 1.93 4.35 -3.72
C LEU A 246 1.49 5.54 -2.87
N VAL A 247 0.45 6.25 -3.33
CA VAL A 247 0.04 7.55 -2.79
C VAL A 247 -1.39 7.48 -2.28
N PHE A 248 -1.60 7.86 -1.03
CA PHE A 248 -2.95 8.12 -0.53
C PHE A 248 -3.38 9.54 -0.86
N VAL A 249 -4.63 9.73 -1.25
CA VAL A 249 -5.17 11.03 -1.62
C VAL A 249 -6.46 11.36 -0.85
N ASP A 250 -6.70 12.65 -0.63
CA ASP A 250 -7.96 13.15 -0.10
C ASP A 250 -9.00 13.42 -1.21
N LYS A 251 -10.20 13.90 -0.82
CA LYS A 251 -11.29 14.22 -1.76
C LYS A 251 -10.95 15.32 -2.78
N ARG A 252 -9.82 16.01 -2.62
CA ARG A 252 -9.32 17.07 -3.50
C ARG A 252 -8.08 16.59 -4.28
N ASP A 253 -7.83 15.29 -4.33
CA ASP A 253 -6.66 14.64 -4.96
C ASP A 253 -5.32 15.15 -4.38
N ARG A 254 -5.30 15.51 -3.09
CA ARG A 254 -4.08 15.97 -2.41
C ARG A 254 -3.46 14.80 -1.67
N GLU A 255 -2.14 14.69 -1.75
CA GLU A 255 -1.39 13.69 -0.98
C GLU A 255 -1.80 13.72 0.50
N ALA A 256 -2.11 12.54 0.99
CA ALA A 256 -2.47 12.22 2.35
C ALA A 256 -1.71 10.95 2.78
N CYS A 257 -1.95 10.51 4.01
CA CYS A 257 -1.43 9.25 4.52
C CYS A 257 -2.56 8.24 4.67
N ASN A 258 -2.22 6.95 4.61
CA ASN A 258 -3.11 5.86 4.99
C ASN A 258 -3.65 6.09 6.40
N PHE A 259 -4.96 6.16 6.55
CA PHE A 259 -5.57 6.39 7.85
C PHE A 259 -5.69 5.08 8.64
N ILE A 260 -5.30 5.10 9.92
CA ILE A 260 -5.46 3.97 10.84
C ILE A 260 -6.19 4.45 12.09
N ASP A 261 -7.46 4.06 12.25
CA ASP A 261 -8.25 4.39 13.43
C ASP A 261 -7.93 3.45 14.61
N LEU A 262 -7.25 4.00 15.62
CA LEU A 262 -6.91 3.39 16.90
C LEU A 262 -7.65 4.07 18.07
N SER A 263 -8.82 4.64 17.81
CA SER A 263 -9.70 5.18 18.84
C SER A 263 -10.28 4.09 19.75
N THR A 264 -10.72 4.45 20.96
CA THR A 264 -11.22 3.48 21.95
C THR A 264 -12.38 2.66 21.39
N LEU A 265 -13.29 3.30 20.65
CA LEU A 265 -14.40 2.67 19.98
C LEU A 265 -13.94 1.56 19.03
N MET A 266 -12.95 1.85 18.18
CA MET A 266 -12.44 0.87 17.22
C MET A 266 -11.68 -0.26 17.92
N LEU A 267 -10.81 0.07 18.87
CA LEU A 267 -10.05 -0.92 19.64
C LEU A 267 -10.96 -1.85 20.46
N ARG A 268 -12.02 -1.32 21.08
CA ARG A 268 -13.02 -2.11 21.79
C ARG A 268 -13.82 -3.00 20.84
N LYS A 269 -14.18 -2.51 19.64
CA LYS A 269 -14.81 -3.35 18.60
C LYS A 269 -13.90 -4.52 18.22
N PHE A 270 -12.61 -4.27 18.01
CA PHE A 270 -11.65 -5.33 17.72
C PHE A 270 -11.57 -6.35 18.86
N GLN A 271 -11.46 -5.87 20.10
CA GLN A 271 -11.35 -6.74 21.27
C GLN A 271 -12.61 -7.59 21.52
N HIS A 272 -13.80 -6.99 21.42
CA HIS A 272 -15.05 -7.64 21.82
C HIS A 272 -15.75 -8.42 20.72
N ALA A 273 -15.85 -7.86 19.50
CA ALA A 273 -16.72 -8.41 18.46
C ALA A 273 -16.12 -9.65 17.78
N SER A 274 -14.81 -9.83 17.84
CA SER A 274 -14.14 -10.62 16.80
C SER A 274 -12.98 -11.48 17.26
N LYS A 275 -12.49 -11.32 18.50
CA LYS A 275 -11.23 -11.92 18.99
C LYS A 275 -10.05 -11.75 18.01
N GLN A 276 -10.10 -10.73 17.14
CA GLN A 276 -9.04 -10.48 16.17
C GLN A 276 -7.83 -9.88 16.85
N LYS A 277 -6.65 -10.29 16.37
CA LYS A 277 -5.39 -9.65 16.72
C LYS A 277 -5.28 -8.34 15.97
N LEU A 278 -4.80 -7.29 16.65
CA LEU A 278 -4.53 -5.99 16.01
C LEU A 278 -3.55 -6.14 14.84
N SER A 279 -2.63 -7.11 14.91
CA SER A 279 -1.66 -7.40 13.87
C SER A 279 -2.28 -7.67 12.50
N ARG A 280 -3.47 -8.29 12.42
CA ARG A 280 -4.17 -8.55 11.13
C ARG A 280 -4.61 -7.25 10.47
N ILE A 281 -5.05 -6.27 11.26
CA ILE A 281 -5.45 -4.95 10.75
C ILE A 281 -4.22 -4.20 10.25
N LEU A 282 -3.14 -4.19 11.05
CA LEU A 282 -1.89 -3.57 10.65
C LEU A 282 -1.29 -4.24 9.40
N GLN A 283 -1.49 -5.54 9.20
CA GLN A 283 -1.12 -6.25 7.97
C GLN A 283 -1.87 -5.74 6.73
N ILE A 284 -3.16 -5.41 6.85
CA ILE A 284 -3.93 -4.79 5.77
C ILE A 284 -3.34 -3.44 5.39
N HIS A 285 -3.08 -2.57 6.39
CA HIS A 285 -2.48 -1.27 6.12
C HIS A 285 -1.03 -1.36 5.61
N SER A 286 -0.31 -2.45 5.89
CA SER A 286 1.06 -2.65 5.42
C SER A 286 1.22 -3.10 3.97
N PHE A 287 0.12 -3.47 3.31
CA PHE A 287 0.16 -4.08 1.97
C PHE A 287 1.03 -5.36 1.93
N SER A 288 0.99 -6.16 3.01
CA SER A 288 1.87 -7.33 3.17
C SER A 288 1.70 -8.43 2.11
N ASN A 289 0.54 -8.49 1.45
CA ASN A 289 0.21 -9.39 0.35
C ASN A 289 0.42 -8.78 -1.05
N TRP A 290 1.14 -7.67 -1.14
CA TRP A 290 1.45 -6.99 -2.40
C TRP A 290 2.90 -7.24 -2.80
N ASN A 291 3.10 -7.70 -4.02
CA ASN A 291 4.39 -7.78 -4.68
C ASN A 291 4.66 -6.48 -5.45
N MET A 292 5.57 -5.66 -4.92
CA MET A 292 5.90 -4.33 -5.46
C MET A 292 7.43 -4.16 -5.55
N PRO A 293 8.15 -4.96 -6.36
CA PRO A 293 9.61 -5.05 -6.31
C PRO A 293 10.32 -3.75 -6.70
N ARG A 294 9.61 -2.82 -7.35
CA ARG A 294 10.13 -1.52 -7.75
C ARG A 294 9.60 -0.36 -6.91
N ILE A 295 8.86 -0.58 -5.83
CA ILE A 295 8.34 0.56 -5.05
C ILE A 295 9.51 1.32 -4.42
N HIS A 296 9.48 2.65 -4.48
CA HIS A 296 10.46 3.51 -3.79
C HIS A 296 9.77 4.48 -2.83
N PHE A 297 8.56 4.91 -3.16
CA PHE A 297 7.81 5.90 -2.40
C PHE A 297 6.49 5.35 -1.91
N PHE A 298 6.18 5.67 -0.65
CA PHE A 298 4.90 5.37 -0.02
C PHE A 298 4.47 6.59 0.81
N SER A 299 3.28 7.14 0.58
CA SER A 299 2.88 8.40 1.23
C SER A 299 2.70 8.30 2.75
N GLY A 300 2.71 7.09 3.30
CA GLY A 300 2.86 6.87 4.72
C GLY A 300 1.57 6.58 5.47
N HIS A 301 1.65 6.61 6.80
CA HIS A 301 0.54 6.32 7.71
C HIS A 301 0.21 7.49 8.61
N ARG A 302 -1.07 7.58 8.97
CA ARG A 302 -1.57 8.51 9.97
C ARG A 302 -2.42 7.77 10.99
N PHE A 303 -1.96 7.80 12.24
CA PHE A 303 -2.73 7.24 13.34
C PHE A 303 -3.74 8.24 13.88
N LYS A 304 -4.93 7.73 14.21
CA LYS A 304 -5.97 8.46 14.92
C LYS A 304 -6.23 7.78 16.26
N PHE A 305 -6.13 8.52 17.35
CA PHE A 305 -6.31 8.00 18.70
C PHE A 305 -7.47 8.64 19.44
N ASP A 306 -8.16 9.63 18.87
CA ASP A 306 -9.23 10.35 19.51
C ASP A 306 -10.62 9.87 19.05
N GLU A 307 -11.57 9.83 19.97
CA GLU A 307 -12.97 9.49 19.70
C GLU A 307 -13.83 10.71 19.36
N THR A 308 -13.32 11.92 19.59
CA THR A 308 -14.17 13.09 19.80
C THR A 308 -14.49 13.82 18.51
N ALA A 309 -15.49 13.31 17.78
CA ALA A 309 -16.26 14.11 16.82
C ALA A 309 -17.13 15.19 17.48
N MET A 310 -17.17 15.22 18.81
CA MET A 310 -17.90 16.21 19.59
C MET A 310 -17.06 17.47 19.70
N SER A 311 -17.48 18.53 19.01
CA SER A 311 -16.92 19.90 18.97
C SER A 311 -16.68 20.62 20.32
N ARG A 312 -16.72 19.91 21.46
CA ARG A 312 -16.63 20.46 22.82
C ARG A 312 -15.79 19.64 23.80
N ALA A 313 -15.07 18.60 23.36
CA ALA A 313 -14.19 17.85 24.26
C ALA A 313 -13.07 18.76 24.80
N THR A 314 -12.92 18.78 26.11
CA THR A 314 -11.84 19.51 26.79
C THR A 314 -10.49 18.84 26.54
N ALA A 315 -9.39 19.59 26.68
CA ALA A 315 -8.04 19.04 26.53
C ALA A 315 -7.77 17.86 27.50
N ASP A 316 -8.36 17.91 28.70
CA ASP A 316 -8.27 16.84 29.70
C ASP A 316 -9.02 15.57 29.28
N GLU A 317 -10.19 15.70 28.65
CA GLU A 317 -10.96 14.56 28.12
C GLU A 317 -10.23 13.88 26.97
N VAL A 318 -9.66 14.65 26.04
CA VAL A 318 -8.83 14.11 24.94
C VAL A 318 -7.60 13.39 25.50
N SER A 319 -6.95 14.00 26.49
CA SER A 319 -5.81 13.43 27.21
C SER A 319 -6.15 12.14 27.96
N ALA A 320 -7.32 12.08 28.59
CA ALA A 320 -7.83 10.87 29.24
C ALA A 320 -8.12 9.76 28.23
N SER A 321 -8.80 10.07 27.13
CA SER A 321 -9.10 9.13 26.04
C SER A 321 -7.82 8.54 25.43
N LEU A 322 -6.81 9.37 25.15
CA LEU A 322 -5.54 8.88 24.63
C LEU A 322 -4.81 7.97 25.62
N ARG A 323 -4.80 8.31 26.92
CA ARG A 323 -4.22 7.43 27.96
C ARG A 323 -4.94 6.10 28.04
N GLU A 324 -6.26 6.11 27.89
CA GLU A 324 -7.06 4.89 27.82
C GLU A 324 -6.67 4.06 26.58
N ASN A 325 -6.54 4.69 25.42
CA ASN A 325 -6.14 4.01 24.17
C ASN A 325 -4.76 3.41 24.24
N ILE A 326 -3.78 4.13 24.77
CA ILE A 326 -2.43 3.60 25.00
C ILE A 326 -2.50 2.39 25.94
N SER A 327 -3.30 2.47 27.02
CA SER A 327 -3.45 1.37 27.99
C SER A 327 -4.14 0.15 27.36
N LEU A 328 -5.14 0.36 26.52
CA LEU A 328 -5.84 -0.69 25.79
C LEU A 328 -4.92 -1.37 24.78
N LEU A 329 -4.21 -0.59 23.96
CA LEU A 329 -3.24 -1.11 22.99
C LEU A 329 -2.13 -1.93 23.63
N ARG A 330 -1.61 -1.52 24.80
CA ARG A 330 -0.63 -2.31 25.56
C ARG A 330 -1.20 -3.64 26.02
N ARG A 331 -2.43 -3.67 26.54
CA ARG A 331 -3.10 -4.92 26.91
C ARG A 331 -3.31 -5.83 25.70
N MET A 332 -3.71 -5.26 24.57
CA MET A 332 -3.81 -6.00 23.31
C MET A 332 -2.46 -6.57 22.89
N ALA A 333 -1.37 -5.80 22.97
CA ALA A 333 -0.02 -6.28 22.64
C ALA A 333 0.40 -7.49 23.49
N ILE A 334 0.18 -7.43 24.81
CA ILE A 334 0.48 -8.53 25.73
C ILE A 334 -0.29 -9.80 25.35
N ASN A 335 -1.53 -9.66 24.88
CA ASN A 335 -2.37 -10.79 24.50
C ASN A 335 -2.09 -11.31 23.08
N ASP A 336 -1.68 -10.42 22.16
CA ASP A 336 -1.52 -10.74 20.75
C ASP A 336 -0.12 -11.33 20.44
N THR A 337 0.89 -10.89 21.18
CA THR A 337 2.31 -11.29 21.01
C THR A 337 2.62 -12.60 21.75
N ILE A 338 3.45 -13.45 21.13
CA ILE A 338 3.79 -14.78 21.67
C ILE A 338 4.61 -14.65 22.97
N ASP A 339 5.42 -13.61 23.07
CA ASP A 339 6.31 -13.34 24.20
C ASP A 339 5.73 -12.34 25.22
N ALA A 340 4.43 -12.04 25.11
CA ALA A 340 3.70 -11.16 26.03
C ALA A 340 4.33 -9.75 26.19
N THR A 341 5.00 -9.25 25.14
CA THR A 341 5.58 -7.91 25.16
C THR A 341 4.49 -6.83 25.13
N PRO A 342 4.68 -5.70 25.83
CA PRO A 342 3.68 -4.63 25.92
C PRO A 342 3.72 -3.67 24.73
N TYR A 343 4.24 -4.11 23.58
CA TYR A 343 4.36 -3.33 22.35
C TYR A 343 4.11 -4.21 21.13
N HIS A 344 3.61 -3.61 20.05
CA HIS A 344 3.40 -4.32 18.80
C HIS A 344 4.65 -4.22 17.91
N ARG A 345 5.13 -5.35 17.39
CA ARG A 345 6.14 -5.36 16.32
C ARG A 345 5.43 -5.18 14.99
N VAL A 346 5.75 -4.11 14.27
CA VAL A 346 4.99 -3.71 13.09
C VAL A 346 5.89 -3.48 11.88
N THR A 347 5.45 -4.02 10.75
CA THR A 347 6.02 -3.75 9.42
C THR A 347 4.95 -3.01 8.65
N LEU A 348 4.81 -1.70 8.90
CA LEU A 348 3.78 -0.89 8.26
C LEU A 348 4.20 -0.33 6.91
N ILE A 349 5.51 -0.23 6.70
CA ILE A 349 6.08 0.28 5.46
C ILE A 349 6.29 -0.92 4.54
N PRO A 350 5.71 -0.93 3.33
CA PRO A 350 5.94 -2.01 2.38
C PRO A 350 7.42 -2.24 2.09
N ALA A 351 7.79 -3.49 1.79
CA ALA A 351 9.14 -3.80 1.34
C ALA A 351 9.46 -3.06 0.03
N GLY A 352 10.71 -2.62 -0.14
CA GLY A 352 11.22 -1.81 -1.25
C GLY A 352 11.24 -0.30 -0.97
N VAL A 353 10.34 0.19 -0.11
CA VAL A 353 10.14 1.63 0.11
C VAL A 353 11.37 2.27 0.76
N ARG A 354 11.83 3.37 0.14
CA ARG A 354 12.96 4.19 0.59
C ARG A 354 12.54 5.49 1.26
N ALA A 355 11.36 6.01 0.94
CA ALA A 355 10.84 7.24 1.53
C ALA A 355 9.38 7.08 1.98
N SER A 356 9.09 7.50 3.21
CA SER A 356 7.76 7.38 3.80
C SER A 356 7.50 8.43 4.90
N ARG A 357 6.25 8.50 5.36
CA ARG A 357 5.79 9.40 6.42
C ARG A 357 5.03 8.64 7.51
N ILE A 358 5.19 9.06 8.76
CA ILE A 358 4.38 8.60 9.88
C ILE A 358 3.87 9.82 10.65
N VAL A 359 2.55 9.97 10.67
CA VAL A 359 1.84 11.05 11.35
C VAL A 359 1.21 10.56 12.65
N ASN A 360 1.31 11.40 13.68
CA ASN A 360 0.83 11.13 15.04
C ASN A 360 1.55 9.97 15.74
N TRP A 361 2.87 9.91 15.62
CA TRP A 361 3.67 8.94 16.36
C TRP A 361 3.64 9.23 17.86
N VAL A 362 3.19 8.26 18.66
CA VAL A 362 2.96 8.47 20.11
C VAL A 362 4.28 8.39 20.88
N SER A 363 4.65 9.50 21.51
CA SER A 363 5.73 9.55 22.50
C SER A 363 5.28 8.90 23.81
N THR A 364 6.04 7.95 24.37
CA THR A 364 5.76 7.43 25.73
C THR A 364 7.04 7.41 26.56
N ALA A 365 6.93 7.43 27.89
CA ALA A 365 8.09 7.62 28.76
C ALA A 365 9.00 6.39 28.96
N GLN A 366 8.56 5.16 28.63
CA GLN A 366 9.29 3.94 29.02
C GLN A 366 9.44 2.93 27.89
N VAL A 367 8.32 2.44 27.36
CA VAL A 367 8.29 1.37 26.35
C VAL A 367 7.48 1.85 25.16
N PRO A 368 8.00 1.74 23.92
CA PRO A 368 7.26 2.12 22.73
C PRO A 368 5.93 1.40 22.64
N LEU A 369 4.96 2.03 21.98
CA LEU A 369 3.70 1.37 21.65
C LEU A 369 3.86 0.44 20.44
N PHE A 370 4.67 0.90 19.49
CA PHE A 370 4.99 0.22 18.24
C PHE A 370 6.51 0.15 18.08
N ALA A 371 7.00 -1.02 17.67
CA ALA A 371 8.34 -1.21 17.15
C ALA A 371 8.24 -1.31 15.63
N LEU A 372 8.40 -0.16 14.95
CA LEU A 372 8.38 -0.05 13.50
C LEU A 372 9.69 -0.57 12.94
N SER A 373 9.61 -1.57 12.05
CA SER A 373 10.76 -2.12 11.35
C SER A 373 10.70 -1.85 9.85
N SER A 374 11.83 -1.44 9.28
CA SER A 374 12.07 -1.43 7.83
C SER A 374 13.58 -1.47 7.56
N HIS A 375 14.01 -2.37 6.67
CA HIS A 375 15.42 -2.56 6.33
C HIS A 375 15.88 -1.72 5.14
N GLU A 376 14.96 -1.05 4.45
CA GLU A 376 15.23 -0.34 3.19
C GLU A 376 14.88 1.14 3.23
N LEU A 377 14.17 1.59 4.28
CA LEU A 377 13.81 2.99 4.43
C LEU A 377 15.05 3.86 4.65
N GLU A 378 15.25 4.82 3.76
CA GLU A 378 16.35 5.79 3.78
C GLU A 378 15.90 7.15 4.31
N HIS A 379 14.62 7.49 4.16
CA HIS A 379 14.03 8.77 4.52
C HIS A 379 12.70 8.60 5.25
N LEU A 380 12.55 9.24 6.41
CA LEU A 380 11.32 9.23 7.20
C LEU A 380 10.90 10.64 7.58
N ASP A 381 9.68 11.01 7.21
CA ASP A 381 8.97 12.14 7.78
C ASP A 381 8.20 11.67 9.02
N LEU A 382 8.49 12.25 10.18
CA LEU A 382 7.89 11.86 11.46
C LEU A 382 7.22 13.04 12.13
N GLN A 383 5.90 12.96 12.33
CA GLN A 383 5.16 13.90 13.16
C GLN A 383 4.83 13.25 14.50
N LEU A 384 5.34 13.82 15.58
CA LEU A 384 5.07 13.34 16.94
C LEU A 384 3.70 13.81 17.41
N LEU A 385 2.99 12.94 18.12
CA LEU A 385 1.79 13.31 18.88
C LEU A 385 2.22 13.82 20.26
N ASN A 386 2.24 15.16 20.42
CA ASN A 386 2.38 15.75 21.74
C ASN A 386 1.06 15.61 22.50
N HIS A 387 1.11 14.93 23.64
CA HIS A 387 -0.03 14.79 24.52
C HIS A 387 0.37 15.08 25.96
N ASN A 388 -0.57 15.60 26.75
CA ASN A 388 -0.39 15.95 28.16
C ASN A 388 0.69 17.01 28.46
N ASN A 389 1.07 17.86 27.48
CA ASN A 389 2.22 18.76 27.62
C ASN A 389 3.44 18.01 28.18
N ALA A 390 3.72 16.84 27.61
CA ALA A 390 4.78 15.97 28.12
C ALA A 390 6.05 16.79 28.31
N ALA A 391 6.63 16.70 29.51
CA ALA A 391 7.85 17.44 29.84
C ALA A 391 9.00 17.14 28.87
N THR A 392 8.94 16.00 28.17
CA THR A 392 9.87 15.63 27.11
C THR A 392 9.16 14.73 26.10
N LEU A 393 9.32 15.03 24.81
CA LEU A 393 8.93 14.13 23.73
C LEU A 393 10.02 13.08 23.50
N VAL A 394 9.64 11.81 23.57
CA VAL A 394 10.54 10.68 23.41
C VAL A 394 10.28 10.02 22.06
N ILE A 395 11.26 10.07 21.16
CA ILE A 395 11.27 9.33 19.91
C ILE A 395 11.79 7.93 20.20
N GLN A 396 11.00 6.91 19.91
CA GLN A 396 11.29 5.53 20.26
C GLN A 396 10.58 4.55 19.34
N GLY A 397 11.08 3.31 19.28
CA GLY A 397 10.47 2.22 18.54
C GLY A 397 10.76 2.26 17.04
N LEU A 398 11.82 2.95 16.62
CA LEU A 398 12.22 3.06 15.21
C LEU A 398 13.41 2.13 14.94
N TYR A 399 13.16 0.99 14.31
CA TYR A 399 14.19 0.02 13.92
C TYR A 399 14.46 0.14 12.41
N LEU A 400 15.26 1.15 12.05
CA LEU A 400 15.44 1.62 10.67
C LEU A 400 16.94 1.70 10.35
N PRO A 401 17.64 0.55 10.22
CA PRO A 401 19.09 0.51 10.11
C PRO A 401 19.65 1.23 8.88
N ARG A 402 18.86 1.46 7.82
CA ARG A 402 19.29 2.22 6.62
C ARG A 402 18.82 3.67 6.59
N LEU A 403 18.15 4.14 7.64
CA LEU A 403 17.65 5.51 7.67
C LEU A 403 18.82 6.48 7.63
N SER A 404 18.90 7.28 6.58
CA SER A 404 19.93 8.31 6.38
C SER A 404 19.44 9.69 6.81
N SER A 405 18.14 9.95 6.70
CA SER A 405 17.52 11.24 6.99
C SER A 405 16.20 11.10 7.73
N LEU A 406 16.06 11.87 8.81
CA LEU A 406 14.83 12.00 9.59
C LEU A 406 14.34 13.44 9.54
N LEU A 407 13.13 13.66 9.01
CA LEU A 407 12.45 14.95 9.06
C LEU A 407 11.44 14.95 10.20
N LEU A 408 11.64 15.79 11.20
CA LEU A 408 10.67 16.02 12.27
C LEU A 408 9.71 17.13 11.84
N LEU A 409 8.46 16.73 11.63
CA LEU A 409 7.38 17.67 11.30
C LEU A 409 6.87 18.29 12.60
N ARG A 410 7.04 19.60 12.77
CA ARG A 410 6.44 20.31 13.91
C ARG A 410 4.92 20.28 13.76
N GLN A 411 4.21 20.14 14.88
CA GLN A 411 2.77 20.36 14.89
C GLN A 411 2.51 21.86 14.70
N SER A 412 2.20 22.33 13.48
CA SER A 412 1.65 23.68 13.32
C SER A 412 0.19 23.67 13.75
N CYS A 413 -0.07 24.13 14.97
CA CYS A 413 -1.41 24.45 15.45
C CYS A 413 -1.93 25.66 14.66
N THR A 414 -2.58 25.44 13.52
CA THR A 414 -3.53 26.40 12.94
C THR A 414 -4.42 25.67 11.93
N ILE A 415 -5.57 25.18 12.42
CA ILE A 415 -6.70 24.89 11.54
C ILE A 415 -7.23 26.24 11.09
N ALA A 416 -6.82 26.69 9.90
CA ALA A 416 -7.62 27.67 9.18
C ALA A 416 -9.01 27.05 8.99
N GLN A 417 -10.03 27.75 9.47
CA GLN A 417 -11.44 27.42 9.27
C GLN A 417 -11.68 27.30 7.76
N PHE A 418 -11.71 26.07 7.24
CA PHE A 418 -12.32 25.82 5.94
C PHE A 418 -13.83 25.77 6.15
N ASP A 419 -14.50 26.77 5.60
CA ASP A 419 -15.95 26.79 5.51
C ASP A 419 -16.42 25.55 4.72
N SER A 420 -17.41 24.85 5.29
CA SER A 420 -18.32 23.92 4.60
C SER A 420 -17.76 22.61 4.00
N VAL A 421 -17.11 21.75 4.79
CA VAL A 421 -17.04 20.30 4.48
C VAL A 421 -17.52 19.47 5.69
N PRO A 422 -18.37 18.42 5.49
CA PRO A 422 -19.04 17.70 6.58
C PRO A 422 -18.07 17.01 7.55
N SER A 423 -18.42 17.10 8.84
CA SER A 423 -18.07 16.30 10.04
C SER A 423 -16.71 15.62 10.24
N ASP A 424 -16.01 15.14 9.21
CA ASP A 424 -15.00 14.09 9.40
C ASP A 424 -13.57 14.62 9.55
N TRP A 425 -13.33 15.87 9.15
CA TRP A 425 -12.01 16.51 9.19
C TRP A 425 -11.81 17.45 10.40
N LYS A 426 -12.88 17.71 11.17
CA LYS A 426 -12.83 18.56 12.38
C LYS A 426 -12.17 17.87 13.59
N ASN A 427 -11.72 16.63 13.45
CA ASN A 427 -11.09 15.83 14.51
C ASN A 427 -9.57 15.99 14.56
N ASN A 428 -9.05 17.08 13.99
CA ASN A 428 -7.63 17.38 14.10
C ASN A 428 -7.39 18.26 15.31
N CYS A 429 -6.51 17.79 16.17
CA CYS A 429 -5.85 18.53 17.23
C CYS A 429 -6.77 18.90 18.40
N ILE A 430 -6.28 18.54 19.59
CA ILE A 430 -6.48 19.31 20.81
C ILE A 430 -6.38 20.78 20.39
N GLN A 431 -7.50 21.51 20.45
CA GLN A 431 -7.42 22.97 20.47
C GLN A 431 -6.62 23.27 21.74
N ASP A 432 -5.33 23.54 21.58
CA ASP A 432 -4.62 24.32 22.55
C ASP A 432 -5.27 25.70 22.49
N GLN A 433 -6.29 25.92 23.31
CA GLN A 433 -6.97 27.19 23.43
C GLN A 433 -6.00 28.16 24.12
N GLY A 434 -5.05 28.65 23.33
CA GLY A 434 -4.57 30.03 23.40
C GLY A 434 -3.65 30.41 24.56
N GLN A 435 -2.88 29.53 25.21
CA GLN A 435 -2.02 29.99 26.31
C GLN A 435 -0.51 29.70 26.28
N ASN A 436 0.09 28.92 25.38
CA ASN A 436 1.55 28.75 25.37
C ASN A 436 2.21 28.82 23.98
N GLN A 437 2.04 29.96 23.29
CA GLN A 437 2.97 30.33 22.22
C GLN A 437 4.30 30.70 22.88
N ASN A 438 5.37 29.93 22.61
CA ASN A 438 6.74 29.96 23.18
C ASN A 438 7.08 28.86 24.21
N GLN A 439 6.46 27.69 24.14
CA GLN A 439 6.93 26.56 24.94
C GLN A 439 8.21 25.95 24.34
N ILE A 440 9.24 25.85 25.17
CA ILE A 440 10.40 24.99 24.89
C ILE A 440 9.99 23.55 25.15
N VAL A 441 10.07 22.71 24.13
CA VAL A 441 9.71 21.29 24.20
C VAL A 441 10.98 20.45 24.08
N PRO A 442 11.46 19.83 25.18
CA PRO A 442 12.57 18.91 25.11
C PRO A 442 12.22 17.68 24.26
N VAL A 443 13.14 17.28 23.39
CA VAL A 443 13.03 16.08 22.55
C VAL A 443 14.24 15.18 22.80
N THR A 444 13.99 13.89 22.97
CA THR A 444 15.03 12.88 23.21
C THR A 444 14.76 11.62 22.41
N PHE A 445 15.81 10.96 21.96
CA PHE A 445 15.76 9.64 21.36
C PHE A 445 16.01 8.59 22.44
N SER A 446 15.16 7.56 22.53
CA SER A 446 15.40 6.46 23.45
C SER A 446 16.38 5.44 22.86
N SER A 447 16.85 4.51 23.70
CA SER A 447 17.63 3.35 23.27
C SER A 447 16.79 2.28 22.55
N TRP A 448 15.48 2.46 22.42
CA TRP A 448 14.58 1.59 21.64
C TRP A 448 14.56 1.95 20.16
N ASN A 449 15.68 2.47 19.65
CA ASN A 449 15.85 2.87 18.27
C ASN A 449 17.09 2.21 17.69
N ASP A 450 17.01 1.81 16.42
CA ASP A 450 18.15 1.48 15.58
C ASP A 450 18.21 2.51 14.45
N LEU A 451 19.01 3.56 14.69
CA LEU A 451 19.15 4.74 13.82
C LEU A 451 20.64 5.08 13.62
N ALA A 452 21.52 4.08 13.73
CA ALA A 452 22.97 4.27 13.74
C ALA A 452 23.49 4.99 12.47
N ASN A 453 22.82 4.79 11.34
CA ASN A 453 23.19 5.36 10.04
C ASN A 453 22.48 6.69 9.73
N CYS A 454 21.68 7.24 10.65
CA CYS A 454 21.01 8.52 10.43
C CYS A 454 22.04 9.64 10.43
N GLN A 455 22.25 10.24 9.26
CA GLN A 455 23.26 11.27 9.02
C GLN A 455 22.68 12.67 9.22
N ARG A 456 21.37 12.84 9.03
CA ARG A 456 20.72 14.14 9.05
C ARG A 456 19.39 14.10 9.78
N VAL A 457 19.21 15.03 10.71
CA VAL A 457 17.91 15.36 11.29
C VAL A 457 17.53 16.75 10.80
N THR A 458 16.35 16.90 10.25
CA THR A 458 15.81 18.20 9.84
C THR A 458 14.52 18.47 10.60
N ILE A 459 14.23 19.73 10.89
CA ILE A 459 12.98 20.14 11.52
C ILE A 459 12.28 21.10 10.57
N CYS A 460 11.03 20.83 10.27
CA CYS A 460 10.23 21.67 9.38
C CYS A 460 8.94 22.09 10.07
N ASP A 461 8.64 23.38 9.98
CA ASP A 461 7.33 23.91 10.33
C ASP A 461 6.36 23.60 9.20
N THR A 462 5.31 22.84 9.50
CA THR A 462 4.26 22.49 8.53
C THR A 462 3.43 23.70 8.07
N GLY A 463 3.76 24.92 8.52
CA GLY A 463 3.05 26.16 8.24
C GLY A 463 3.13 26.69 6.81
N GLY A 464 3.97 26.12 5.93
CA GLY A 464 4.20 26.67 4.58
C GLY A 464 4.05 25.70 3.39
N ALA A 465 3.79 24.41 3.61
CA ALA A 465 3.64 23.45 2.51
C ALA A 465 2.20 23.46 1.93
N THR A 466 1.73 24.62 1.49
CA THR A 466 0.58 24.67 0.58
C THR A 466 1.07 24.25 -0.81
N HIS A 467 0.60 23.08 -1.23
CA HIS A 467 0.14 22.80 -2.59
C HIS A 467 1.03 23.28 -3.73
N SER A 468 2.04 22.50 -4.11
CA SER A 468 2.31 22.16 -5.52
C SER A 468 3.52 21.22 -5.67
N GLU A 469 3.29 20.18 -6.46
CA GLU A 469 4.21 19.24 -7.11
C GLU A 469 4.65 17.95 -6.37
N PRO A 470 4.48 16.77 -7.03
CA PRO A 470 4.86 15.45 -6.52
C PRO A 470 6.32 15.09 -6.82
N SER A 471 7.20 16.04 -7.11
CA SER A 471 8.62 15.72 -7.30
C SER A 471 9.30 15.65 -5.95
N TYR A 472 9.64 14.44 -5.51
CA TYR A 472 10.57 14.20 -4.41
C TYR A 472 11.93 14.84 -4.76
N ASN A 473 12.09 16.11 -4.42
CA ASN A 473 13.33 16.84 -4.59
C ASN A 473 13.78 17.35 -3.21
N PRO A 474 14.61 16.60 -2.49
CA PRO A 474 15.09 16.95 -1.14
C PRO A 474 16.04 18.17 -1.11
N ARG A 475 16.10 18.97 -2.20
CA ARG A 475 17.04 20.09 -2.38
C ARG A 475 16.42 21.48 -2.56
N LYS A 476 15.10 21.64 -2.58
CA LYS A 476 14.50 22.99 -2.57
C LYS A 476 14.03 23.35 -1.17
N GLY A 477 14.87 24.09 -0.44
CA GLY A 477 14.51 24.74 0.81
C GLY A 477 13.34 25.68 0.58
N ILE A 478 12.21 25.38 1.22
CA ILE A 478 11.03 26.23 1.26
C ILE A 478 11.29 27.30 2.31
N HIS A 479 11.81 28.46 1.89
CA HIS A 479 11.85 29.66 2.72
C HIS A 479 10.46 30.30 2.75
N GLY A 480 9.57 29.73 3.57
CA GLY A 480 8.32 30.36 3.98
C GLY A 480 8.40 30.66 5.47
N GLU A 481 8.63 31.92 5.84
CA GLU A 481 8.64 32.37 7.23
C GLU A 481 7.23 32.29 7.82
N HIS A 482 6.90 31.15 8.45
CA HIS A 482 5.76 31.03 9.33
C HIS A 482 6.25 30.69 10.74
N HIS A 483 6.22 31.69 11.62
CA HIS A 483 6.59 31.60 13.03
C HIS A 483 5.57 30.76 13.82
N GLY A 484 5.75 29.45 13.84
CA GLY A 484 5.20 28.58 14.87
C GLY A 484 6.16 28.52 16.05
N ASP A 485 5.81 29.16 17.17
CA ASP A 485 6.67 29.44 18.34
C ASP A 485 7.09 28.24 19.21
N ASN A 486 6.91 26.99 18.77
CA ASN A 486 7.34 25.82 19.55
C ASN A 486 8.81 25.49 19.27
N ARG A 487 9.67 25.80 20.25
CA ARG A 487 11.11 25.53 20.14
C ARG A 487 11.44 24.13 20.62
N TYR A 488 12.09 23.33 19.79
CA TYR A 488 12.56 22.01 20.18
C TYR A 488 13.94 22.12 20.80
N VAL A 489 14.15 21.40 21.90
CA VAL A 489 15.44 21.35 22.59
C VAL A 489 15.95 19.92 22.66
N PHE A 490 17.14 19.72 22.10
CA PHE A 490 17.83 18.43 22.09
C PHE A 490 19.05 18.49 22.98
N THR A 491 19.35 17.40 23.68
CA THR A 491 20.64 17.24 24.36
C THR A 491 21.66 16.64 23.39
N ILE A 492 22.82 17.28 23.23
CA ILE A 492 23.87 16.83 22.31
C ILE A 492 24.34 15.41 22.66
N LYS A 493 24.51 15.13 23.96
CA LYS A 493 24.87 13.79 24.45
C LYS A 493 23.87 12.70 24.01
N ASN A 494 22.58 13.00 23.99
CA ASN A 494 21.56 12.06 23.54
C ASN A 494 21.63 11.83 22.03
N LEU A 495 21.77 12.91 21.25
CA LEU A 495 21.94 12.83 19.79
C LEU A 495 23.19 12.02 19.42
N GLN A 496 24.35 12.30 20.01
CA GLN A 496 25.59 11.56 19.75
C GLN A 496 25.50 10.09 20.17
N SER A 497 24.74 9.78 21.23
CA SER A 497 24.60 8.40 21.72
C SER A 497 23.68 7.55 20.84
N VAL A 498 22.59 8.11 20.30
CA VAL A 498 21.58 7.34 19.56
C VAL A 498 21.73 7.51 18.04
N LEU A 499 22.27 8.64 17.60
CA LEU A 499 22.52 8.99 16.21
C LEU A 499 24.03 9.25 15.99
N PRO A 500 24.90 8.25 16.19
CA PRO A 500 26.36 8.44 16.15
C PRO A 500 26.89 8.94 14.80
N SER A 501 26.18 8.68 13.70
CA SER A 501 26.55 9.16 12.36
C SER A 501 25.98 10.54 12.02
N CYS A 502 25.19 11.15 12.91
CA CYS A 502 24.52 12.41 12.63
C CYS A 502 25.51 13.56 12.57
N ASN A 503 25.52 14.27 11.45
CA ASN A 503 26.27 15.51 11.32
C ASN A 503 25.44 16.65 11.91
N LEU A 504 25.71 16.97 13.18
CA LEU A 504 25.01 17.99 13.95
C LEU A 504 25.06 19.37 13.28
N ALA A 505 26.22 19.75 12.74
CA ALA A 505 26.40 21.05 12.06
C ALA A 505 25.53 21.18 10.80
N SER A 506 25.33 20.08 10.06
CA SER A 506 24.44 20.07 8.89
C SER A 506 22.96 19.89 9.23
N SER A 507 22.67 19.37 10.43
CA SER A 507 21.31 19.07 10.88
C SER A 507 20.67 20.26 11.59
N PHE A 508 21.48 21.07 12.28
CA PHE A 508 21.00 22.09 13.20
C PHE A 508 21.80 23.38 13.06
N GLU A 509 21.16 24.44 12.57
CA GLU A 509 21.81 25.75 12.36
C GLU A 509 22.32 26.39 13.66
N THR A 510 21.72 26.05 14.80
CA THR A 510 22.12 26.55 16.13
C THR A 510 23.25 25.76 16.79
N PHE A 511 23.72 24.68 16.15
CA PHE A 511 24.90 23.95 16.60
C PHE A 511 26.18 24.70 16.24
N VAL A 512 27.03 24.93 17.24
CA VAL A 512 28.31 25.62 17.13
C VAL A 512 29.47 24.65 17.32
N ASN A 513 29.45 23.85 18.40
CA ASN A 513 30.51 22.89 18.73
C ASN A 513 30.06 21.87 19.80
N ASP A 514 30.91 20.87 20.05
CA ASP A 514 30.63 19.77 21.00
C ASP A 514 30.67 20.19 22.49
N GLU A 515 31.11 21.42 22.81
CA GLU A 515 31.05 21.93 24.19
C GLU A 515 29.62 22.38 24.56
N GLN A 516 28.77 22.64 23.56
CA GLN A 516 27.37 22.91 23.78
C GLN A 516 26.69 21.70 24.43
N GLN A 517 25.83 21.95 25.42
CA GLN A 517 25.04 20.89 26.07
C GLN A 517 23.72 20.64 25.34
N TYR A 518 23.16 21.68 24.73
CA TYR A 518 21.83 21.70 24.14
C TYR A 518 21.83 22.39 22.78
N ILE A 519 20.95 21.91 21.91
CA ILE A 519 20.59 22.55 20.63
C ILE A 519 19.14 23.01 20.77
N VAL A 520 18.88 24.29 20.51
CA VAL A 520 17.55 24.92 20.57
C VAL A 520 17.17 25.34 19.15
N ILE A 521 15.98 24.95 18.68
CA ILE A 521 15.54 25.17 17.28
C ILE A 521 14.14 25.73 17.28
#